data_AF-A0A239CRL7-F1
#
_entry.id   AF-A0A239CRL7-F1
#
_cell.length_a   1.000
_cell.length_b   1.000
_cell.length_c   1.000
_cell.angle_alpha   90.00
_cell.angle_beta   90.00
_cell.angle_gamma   90.00
#
_symmetry.space_group_name_H-M   'P 1'
#
loop_
_entity.id
_entity.type
_entity.pdbx_description
1 polymer ?
#
loop_
_entity_poly.entity_id
_entity_poly.type
_entity_poly.pdbx_seq_one_letter_code
_entity_poly.pdbx_strand_id
1 'polypeptide(L)'
;MAIVYPVQADEPEPEDGTEPDFAELAADLSDAWLVEVALGEDGDDACFGPLSARAAWDLAIGIDARRPEWTVSVVPLHVAGTPDELVALFED
;
A
#
# COMPACT_ATOMS: atom_id res chain seq x y z
N MET A 1 -12.25 6.53 -5.90
CA MET A 1 -11.24 7.34 -5.18
C MET A 1 -9.98 6.48 -5.14
N ALA A 2 -8.80 7.01 -4.84
CA ALA A 2 -7.55 6.34 -5.20
C ALA A 2 -7.13 5.28 -4.17
N ILE A 3 -6.81 4.08 -4.67
CA ILE A 3 -5.98 3.12 -3.94
C ILE A 3 -4.60 3.76 -3.78
N VAL A 4 -4.03 3.72 -2.58
CA VAL A 4 -2.69 4.25 -2.29
C VAL A 4 -1.72 3.08 -2.18
N TYR A 5 -0.64 3.09 -2.95
CA TYR A 5 0.36 2.03 -2.95
C TYR A 5 1.73 2.57 -3.38
N PRO A 6 2.84 1.94 -2.93
CA PRO A 6 4.17 2.34 -3.36
C PRO A 6 4.43 1.94 -4.82
N VAL A 7 4.80 2.91 -5.65
CA VAL A 7 5.16 2.71 -7.06
C VAL A 7 6.67 2.44 -7.18
N GLN A 8 7.08 1.65 -8.17
CA GLN A 8 8.50 1.43 -8.48
C GLN A 8 9.20 2.76 -8.78
N ALA A 9 10.37 2.99 -8.17
CA ALA A 9 11.09 4.25 -8.28
C ALA A 9 11.57 4.59 -9.70
N ASP A 10 11.75 3.58 -10.56
CA ASP A 10 12.17 3.73 -11.96
C ASP A 10 11.00 3.85 -12.95
N GLU A 11 9.76 3.71 -12.48
CA GLU A 11 8.57 3.87 -13.32
C GLU A 11 8.06 5.32 -13.27
N PRO A 12 7.55 5.85 -14.40
CA PRO A 12 6.89 7.14 -14.39
C PRO A 12 5.69 7.09 -13.43
N GLU A 13 5.44 8.19 -12.71
CA GLU A 13 4.21 8.32 -11.93
C GLU A 13 2.99 8.04 -12.83
N PRO A 14 2.03 7.22 -12.40
CA PRO A 14 0.87 6.91 -13.20
C PRO A 14 0.07 8.19 -13.50
N GLU A 15 -0.40 8.33 -14.74
CA GLU A 15 -1.22 9.48 -15.12
C GLU A 15 -2.56 9.43 -14.38
N ASP A 16 -3.02 10.59 -13.88
CA ASP A 16 -4.31 10.73 -13.20
C ASP A 16 -5.45 10.13 -14.04
N GLY A 17 -6.17 9.16 -13.46
CA GLY A 17 -7.30 8.49 -14.10
C GLY A 17 -6.96 7.21 -14.86
N THR A 18 -5.69 6.78 -14.84
CA THR A 18 -5.29 5.43 -15.29
C THR A 18 -5.75 4.37 -14.29
N GLU A 19 -6.17 3.20 -14.79
CA GLU A 19 -6.51 2.07 -13.92
C GLU A 19 -5.23 1.53 -13.25
N PRO A 20 -5.23 1.29 -11.92
CA PRO A 20 -4.05 0.76 -11.22
C PRO A 20 -3.59 -0.58 -11.80
N ASP A 21 -2.29 -0.76 -12.03
CA ASP A 21 -1.69 -2.03 -12.43
C ASP A 21 -0.77 -2.60 -11.32
N PHE A 22 -0.84 -3.91 -11.11
CA PHE A 22 0.06 -4.58 -10.17
C PHE A 22 1.53 -4.46 -10.59
N ALA A 23 1.82 -4.30 -11.89
CA ALA A 23 3.18 -4.08 -12.37
C ALA A 23 3.81 -2.82 -11.77
N GLU A 24 2.99 -1.81 -11.47
CA GLU A 24 3.42 -0.53 -10.89
C GLU A 24 3.81 -0.67 -9.41
N LEU A 25 3.27 -1.68 -8.71
CA LEU A 25 3.58 -1.92 -7.32
C LEU A 25 5.07 -2.28 -7.15
N ALA A 26 5.74 -1.59 -6.23
CA ALA A 26 7.08 -1.93 -5.75
C ALA A 26 7.04 -3.18 -4.84
N ALA A 27 6.67 -4.32 -5.42
CA ALA A 27 6.38 -5.57 -4.72
C ALA A 27 7.60 -6.19 -4.03
N ASP A 28 8.81 -5.75 -4.36
CA ASP A 28 10.09 -6.16 -3.79
C ASP A 28 10.45 -5.43 -2.49
N LEU A 29 9.70 -4.39 -2.10
CA LEU A 29 9.91 -3.66 -0.84
C LEU A 29 9.72 -4.53 0.41
N SER A 30 8.89 -5.58 0.32
CA SER A 30 8.70 -6.53 1.43
C SER A 30 8.15 -7.88 0.97
N ASP A 31 8.46 -8.92 1.76
CA ASP A 31 7.80 -10.24 1.67
C ASP A 31 6.41 -10.26 2.33
N ALA A 32 6.11 -9.29 3.20
CA ALA A 32 4.88 -9.22 3.99
C ALA A 32 4.21 -7.84 3.85
N TRP A 33 2.89 -7.84 3.67
CA TRP A 33 2.12 -6.64 3.35
C TRP A 33 0.88 -6.53 4.22
N LEU A 34 0.40 -5.29 4.35
CA LEU A 34 -0.80 -4.91 5.04
C LEU A 34 -1.73 -4.16 4.08
N VAL A 35 -3.03 -4.39 4.19
CA VAL A 35 -4.05 -3.53 3.56
C VAL A 35 -4.74 -2.74 4.66
N GLU A 36 -4.66 -1.42 4.59
CA GLU A 36 -5.35 -0.50 5.50
C GLU A 36 -6.60 0.04 4.80
N VAL A 37 -7.72 0.04 5.52
CA VAL A 37 -8.99 0.58 5.04
C VAL A 37 -9.40 1.70 6.00
N ALA A 38 -9.45 2.91 5.49
CA ALA A 38 -9.92 4.08 6.24
C ALA A 38 -11.31 4.51 5.76
N LEU A 39 -12.24 4.61 6.71
CA LEU A 39 -13.67 4.83 6.46
C LEU A 39 -14.09 6.31 6.52
N GLY A 40 -13.14 7.23 6.73
CA GLY A 40 -13.37 8.69 6.86
C GLY A 40 -13.36 9.17 8.33
N GLU A 41 -13.68 10.44 8.56
CA GLU A 41 -13.50 11.13 9.87
C GLU A 41 -14.24 10.49 11.05
N ASP A 42 -15.33 9.75 10.80
CA ASP A 42 -16.17 9.12 11.83
C ASP A 42 -16.10 7.58 11.80
N GLY A 43 -15.26 7.00 10.95
CA GLY A 43 -15.20 5.56 10.72
C GLY A 43 -13.98 4.91 11.37
N ASP A 44 -14.12 3.65 11.81
CA ASP A 44 -13.00 2.87 12.33
C ASP A 44 -12.09 2.42 11.18
N ASP A 45 -10.78 2.65 11.34
CA ASP A 45 -9.78 2.12 10.43
C ASP A 45 -9.51 0.64 10.74
N ALA A 46 -9.28 -0.15 9.70
CA ALA A 46 -8.98 -1.58 9.83
C ALA A 46 -7.77 -1.98 8.99
N CYS A 47 -6.92 -2.81 9.58
CA CYS A 47 -5.69 -3.29 8.97
C CYS A 47 -5.73 -4.82 8.78
N PHE A 48 -5.43 -5.31 7.59
CA PHE A 48 -5.51 -6.72 7.22
C PHE A 48 -4.14 -7.23 6.73
N GLY A 49 -3.56 -8.19 7.46
CA GLY A 49 -2.28 -8.79 7.12
C GLY A 49 -1.77 -9.74 8.21
N PRO A 50 -0.58 -10.33 8.03
CA PRO A 50 0.31 -10.18 6.88
C PRO A 50 -0.19 -10.92 5.62
N LEU A 51 0.02 -10.32 4.45
CA LEU A 51 -0.30 -10.87 3.12
C LEU A 51 0.95 -10.90 2.23
N SER A 52 0.91 -11.69 1.15
CA SER A 52 1.86 -11.49 0.04
C SER A 52 1.49 -10.22 -0.73
N ALA A 53 2.44 -9.63 -1.47
CA ALA A 53 2.20 -8.44 -2.29
C ALA A 53 0.97 -8.61 -3.21
N ARG A 54 0.87 -9.77 -3.87
CA ARG A 54 -0.26 -10.06 -4.77
C ARG A 54 -1.59 -10.17 -4.03
N ALA A 55 -1.61 -10.83 -2.87
CA ALA A 55 -2.84 -10.96 -2.08
C ALA A 55 -3.30 -9.61 -1.52
N ALA A 56 -2.38 -8.74 -1.10
CA ALA A 56 -2.69 -7.38 -0.67
C ALA A 56 -3.27 -6.56 -1.82
N TRP A 57 -2.66 -6.63 -3.01
CA TRP A 57 -3.17 -5.98 -4.21
C TRP A 57 -4.58 -6.42 -4.59
N ASP A 58 -4.80 -7.73 -4.72
CA ASP A 58 -6.10 -8.29 -5.11
C ASP A 58 -7.19 -7.93 -4.10
N LEU A 59 -6.85 -7.89 -2.80
CA LEU A 59 -7.78 -7.43 -1.75
C LEU A 59 -8.10 -5.95 -1.90
N ALA A 60 -7.10 -5.10 -2.10
CA ALA A 60 -7.29 -3.66 -2.22
C ALA A 60 -8.18 -3.29 -3.43
N ILE A 61 -7.87 -3.85 -4.60
CA ILE A 61 -8.69 -3.71 -5.81
C ILE A 61 -10.11 -4.22 -5.57
N GLY A 62 -10.24 -5.35 -4.88
CA GLY A 62 -11.53 -5.93 -4.54
C GLY A 62 -12.39 -5.03 -3.64
N ILE A 63 -11.78 -4.30 -2.70
CA ILE A 63 -12.45 -3.35 -1.81
C ILE A 63 -12.82 -2.09 -2.58
N ASP A 64 -11.88 -1.47 -3.28
CA ASP A 64 -12.11 -0.23 -4.04
C ASP A 64 -13.24 -0.40 -5.07
N ALA A 65 -13.25 -1.51 -5.82
CA ALA A 65 -14.31 -1.79 -6.79
C ALA A 65 -15.71 -1.89 -6.16
N ARG A 66 -15.81 -2.20 -4.86
CA ARG A 66 -17.09 -2.32 -4.14
C ARG A 66 -17.45 -1.08 -3.36
N ARG A 67 -16.45 -0.37 -2.82
CA ARG A 67 -16.58 0.79 -1.94
C ARG A 67 -15.57 1.87 -2.38
N PRO A 68 -15.77 2.50 -3.55
CA PRO A 68 -14.84 3.47 -4.11
C PRO A 68 -14.80 4.78 -3.30
N GLU A 69 -15.65 4.92 -2.29
CA GLU A 69 -15.65 6.02 -1.32
C GLU A 69 -14.74 5.77 -0.12
N TRP A 70 -14.22 4.56 0.06
CA TRP A 70 -13.27 4.24 1.12
C TRP A 70 -11.84 4.47 0.64
N THR A 71 -10.96 4.87 1.56
CA THR A 71 -9.53 4.93 1.27
C THR A 71 -8.91 3.58 1.56
N VAL A 72 -8.20 3.02 0.58
CA VAL A 72 -7.53 1.72 0.71
C VAL A 72 -6.05 1.88 0.42
N SER A 73 -5.21 1.50 1.38
CA SER A 73 -3.75 1.62 1.29
C SER A 73 -3.10 0.24 1.29
N VAL A 74 -2.18 -0.02 0.36
CA VAL A 74 -1.32 -1.21 0.31
C VAL A 74 0.04 -0.85 0.88
N VAL A 75 0.40 -1.39 2.03
CA VAL A 75 1.56 -0.96 2.82
C VAL A 75 2.56 -2.13 3.00
N PRO A 76 3.84 -1.95 2.66
CA PRO A 76 4.87 -2.96 2.92
C PRO A 76 5.18 -3.03 4.42
N LEU A 77 5.32 -4.25 4.95
CA LEU A 77 5.80 -4.46 6.33
C LEU A 77 7.30 -4.72 6.30
N HIS A 78 8.09 -3.72 6.68
CA HIS A 78 9.53 -3.94 6.85
C HIS A 78 9.82 -4.69 8.15
N VAL A 79 10.87 -5.51 8.15
CA VAL A 79 11.37 -6.12 9.38
C VAL A 79 11.76 -5.00 10.35
N ALA A 80 11.28 -5.10 11.59
CA ALA A 80 11.60 -4.12 12.62
C ALA A 80 13.12 -4.05 12.83
N GLY A 81 13.72 -2.89 12.56
CA GLY A 81 15.08 -2.54 12.98
C GLY A 81 15.07 -1.84 14.34
N THR A 82 16.26 -1.57 14.88
CA THR A 82 16.41 -0.64 16.01
C THR A 82 16.10 0.80 15.57
N PRO A 83 15.73 1.70 16.49
CA PRO A 83 15.51 3.10 16.15
C PRO A 83 16.71 3.76 15.43
N ASP A 84 17.94 3.44 15.83
CA ASP A 84 19.15 3.98 15.20
C ASP A 84 19.32 3.46 13.77
N GLU A 85 19.08 2.16 13.54
CA GLU A 85 19.10 1.58 12.18
C GLU A 85 18.02 2.19 11.28
N LEU A 86 16.83 2.48 11.82
CA LEU A 86 15.76 3.11 11.05
C LEU A 86 16.07 4.57 10.72
N VAL A 87 16.60 5.35 11.65
CA VAL A 87 17.01 6.74 11.40
C VAL A 87 18.10 6.80 10.32
N ALA A 88 19.08 5.90 10.39
CA ALA A 88 20.18 5.85 9.43
C ALA A 88 19.73 5.56 7.98
N LEU A 89 18.53 5.00 7.75
CA LEU A 89 17.99 4.81 6.40
C LEU A 89 17.56 6.11 5.71
N PHE A 90 17.35 7.19 6.46
CA PHE A 90 16.82 8.47 5.94
C PHE A 90 17.79 9.64 6.10
N GLU A 91 18.93 9.44 6.75
CA GLU A 91 20.00 10.43 6.90
C GLU A 91 21.10 10.21 5.85
N ASP A 92 20.82 10.63 4.61
CA ASP A 92 21.82 10.84 3.54
C ASP A 92 21.92 12.34 3.19
#